data_AF-A0A7W1L159-F1
#
_entry.id   AF-A0A7W1L159-F1
#
_cell.length_a   1.000
_cell.length_b   1.000
_cell.length_c   1.000
_cell.angle_alpha   90.00
_cell.angle_beta   90.00
_cell.angle_gamma   90.00
#
_symmetry.space_group_name_H-M   'P 1'
#
loop_
_entity.id
_entity.type
_entity.pdbx_description
1 polymer ?
#
loop_
_entity_poly.entity_id
_entity_poly.type
_entity_poly.pdbx_seq_one_letter_code
_entity_poly.pdbx_strand_id
1 'polypeptide(L)'
;LRVLDESEQNLAQLTAATGGRLYRPASFAALDATYTEVADELRHQYALYYTPLDKTRDGRFRRVRIETADPSLKVSARIGYYAPRR
;
A
#
# COMPACT_ATOMS: atom_id res chain seq x y z
N LEU A 1 10.13 -1.35 24.95
CA LEU A 1 10.80 -1.88 23.74
C LEU A 1 9.92 -2.89 23.01
N ARG A 2 9.50 -4.02 23.60
CA ARG A 2 8.60 -5.02 22.94
C ARG A 2 7.28 -4.46 22.35
N VAL A 3 6.64 -3.49 23.00
CA VAL A 3 5.40 -2.85 22.50
C VAL A 3 5.63 -2.03 21.23
N LEU A 4 6.82 -1.45 21.04
CA LEU A 4 7.17 -0.71 19.83
C LEU A 4 7.30 -1.68 18.64
N ASP A 5 7.93 -2.83 18.86
CA ASP A 5 8.08 -3.86 17.83
C ASP A 5 6.71 -4.40 17.35
N GLU A 6 5.77 -4.65 18.27
CA GLU A 6 4.40 -5.08 17.93
C GLU A 6 3.63 -4.00 17.16
N SER A 7 3.73 -2.74 17.61
CA SER A 7 3.07 -1.61 16.95
C SER A 7 3.58 -1.44 15.52
N GLU A 8 4.89 -1.58 15.33
CA GLU A 8 5.53 -1.50 14.02
C GLU A 8 5.13 -2.64 13.09
N GLN A 9 5.00 -3.87 13.60
CA GLN A 9 4.51 -5.00 12.81
C GLN A 9 3.08 -4.77 12.33
N ASN A 10 2.22 -4.25 13.21
CA ASN A 10 0.84 -3.92 12.85
C ASN A 10 0.78 -2.83 11.78
N LEU A 11 1.61 -1.79 11.89
CA LEU A 11 1.72 -0.73 10.88
C LEU A 11 2.25 -1.26 9.54
N ALA A 12 3.23 -2.17 9.58
CA ALA A 12 3.75 -2.81 8.37
C ALA A 12 2.67 -3.65 7.66
N GLN A 13 1.85 -4.39 8.41
CA GLN A 13 0.72 -5.13 7.84
C GLN A 13 -0.33 -4.21 7.24
N LEU A 14 -0.67 -3.12 7.94
CA LEU A 14 -1.66 -2.16 7.47
C LEU A 14 -1.20 -1.46 6.18
N THR A 15 0.03 -0.97 6.15
CA THR A 15 0.61 -0.31 4.97
C THR A 15 0.71 -1.27 3.79
N ALA A 16 1.13 -2.52 4.02
CA ALA A 16 1.14 -3.56 2.98
C ALA A 16 -0.26 -3.84 2.40
N ALA A 17 -1.30 -3.85 3.23
CA ALA A 17 -2.67 -4.09 2.78
C ALA A 17 -3.23 -2.91 1.95
N THR A 18 -2.87 -1.69 2.29
CA THR A 18 -3.37 -0.47 1.61
C THR A 18 -2.51 -0.05 0.41
N GLY A 19 -1.34 -0.65 0.23
CA GLY A 19 -0.38 -0.26 -0.80
C GLY A 19 0.49 0.93 -0.41
N GLY A 20 0.53 1.28 0.88
CA GLY A 20 1.44 2.29 1.42
C GLY A 20 2.79 1.69 1.82
N ARG A 21 3.70 2.57 2.28
CA ARG A 21 5.02 2.19 2.80
C ARG A 21 5.20 2.70 4.22
N LEU A 22 5.84 1.89 5.06
CA LEU A 22 6.27 2.30 6.39
C LEU A 22 7.68 2.90 6.32
N TYR A 23 7.83 4.16 6.69
CA TYR A 23 9.11 4.85 6.78
C TYR A 23 9.62 4.86 8.23
N ARG A 24 10.90 4.54 8.41
CA ARG A 24 11.58 4.49 9.72
C ARG A 24 12.90 5.27 9.68
N PRO A 25 12.87 6.61 9.79
CA PRO A 25 14.11 7.39 9.82
C PRO A 25 14.91 7.05 11.08
N ALA A 26 16.18 6.69 10.91
CA ALA A 26 17.07 6.31 12.01
C ALA A 26 17.53 7.50 12.88
N SER A 27 17.37 8.73 12.37
CA SER A 27 17.73 9.97 13.05
C SER A 27 17.00 11.17 12.42
N PHE A 28 17.03 12.32 13.09
CA PHE A 28 16.51 13.57 12.53
C PHE A 28 17.22 13.99 11.24
N ALA A 29 18.53 13.71 11.11
CA ALA A 29 19.27 14.01 9.88
C ALA A 29 18.80 13.16 8.68
N ALA A 30 18.22 11.98 8.92
CA ALA A 30 17.66 11.12 7.87
C ALA A 30 16.25 11.54 7.42
N LEU A 31 15.66 12.54 8.08
CA LEU A 31 14.29 12.95 7.82
C LEU A 31 14.15 13.65 6.45
N ASP A 32 15.12 14.48 6.06
CA ASP A 32 15.12 15.15 4.75
C ASP A 32 15.16 14.15 3.59
N ALA A 33 15.98 13.10 3.72
CA ALA A 33 16.04 12.01 2.73
C ALA A 33 14.69 11.28 2.66
N THR A 34 14.10 10.97 3.81
CA THR A 34 12.79 10.32 3.90
C THR A 34 11.70 11.16 3.22
N TYR A 35 11.67 12.47 3.46
CA TYR A 35 10.70 13.36 2.81
C TYR A 35 10.92 13.47 1.30
N THR A 36 12.17 13.42 0.84
CA THR A 36 12.50 13.40 -0.59
C THR A 36 11.94 12.14 -1.26
N GLU A 37 12.10 10.97 -0.64
CA GLU A 37 11.51 9.71 -1.13
C GLU A 37 9.98 9.77 -1.20
N VAL A 38 9.32 10.31 -0.16
CA VAL A 38 7.87 10.49 -0.16
C VAL A 38 7.42 11.43 -1.28
N ALA A 39 8.12 12.54 -1.49
CA ALA A 39 7.81 13.49 -2.56
C ALA A 39 7.99 12.86 -3.95
N ASP A 40 9.00 12.01 -4.13
CA ASP A 40 9.20 11.27 -5.38
C ASP A 40 8.10 10.23 -5.60
N GLU A 41 7.69 9.49 -4.56
CA GLU A 41 6.58 8.54 -4.64
C GLU A 41 5.26 9.23 -5.04
N LEU A 42 4.96 10.40 -4.47
CA LEU A 42 3.75 11.17 -4.79
C LEU A 42 3.72 11.65 -6.24
N ARG A 43 4.87 11.92 -6.87
CA ARG A 43 4.95 12.27 -8.31
C ARG A 43 4.61 11.10 -9.22
N HIS A 44 4.80 9.88 -8.74
CA HIS A 44 4.56 8.64 -9.48
C HIS A 44 3.27 7.93 -9.04
N GLN A 45 2.33 8.65 -8.44
CA GLN A 45 1.03 8.10 -8.05
C GLN A 45 0.03 8.18 -9.21
N TYR A 46 -0.54 7.04 -9.57
CA TYR A 46 -1.52 6.91 -10.64
C TYR A 46 -2.88 6.46 -10.11
N ALA A 47 -3.95 7.02 -10.67
CA ALA A 47 -5.32 6.57 -10.41
C ALA A 47 -5.71 5.52 -11.46
N LEU A 48 -6.01 4.30 -10.99
CA LEU A 48 -6.46 3.19 -11.84
C LEU A 48 -7.87 2.76 -11.44
N TYR A 49 -8.74 2.62 -12.43
CA TYR A 49 -10.11 2.17 -12.25
C TYR A 49 -10.27 0.75 -12.80
N TYR A 50 -10.86 -0.12 -11.99
CA TYR A 50 -11.14 -1.51 -12.36
C TYR A 50 -12.60 -1.82 -12.06
N THR A 51 -13.30 -2.36 -13.06
CA THR A 51 -14.65 -2.89 -12.89
C THR A 51 -14.58 -4.41 -12.81
N PRO A 52 -15.03 -5.04 -11.71
CA PRO A 52 -15.00 -6.49 -11.59
C PRO A 52 -16.01 -7.14 -12.54
N LEU A 53 -15.62 -8.29 -13.11
CA LEU A 53 -16.52 -9.14 -13.89
C LEU A 53 -17.65 -9.72 -13.03
N ASP A 54 -17.30 -10.18 -11.83
CA ASP A 54 -18.27 -10.60 -10.82
C ASP A 54 -18.92 -9.36 -10.18
N LYS A 55 -20.25 -9.22 -10.27
CA LYS A 55 -21.00 -8.10 -9.67
C LYS A 55 -21.77 -8.49 -8.40
N THR A 56 -21.55 -9.69 -7.86
CA THR A 56 -22.20 -10.14 -6.63
C THR A 56 -21.90 -9.22 -5.44
N ARG A 57 -22.90 -9.02 -4.58
CA ARG A 57 -22.85 -8.12 -3.41
C ARG A 57 -22.89 -8.92 -2.12
N ASP A 58 -21.85 -9.72 -1.92
CA ASP A 58 -21.77 -10.76 -0.88
C ASP A 58 -20.90 -10.36 0.33
N GLY A 59 -20.30 -9.17 0.31
CA GLY A 59 -19.40 -8.75 1.39
C GLY A 59 -18.05 -9.47 1.44
N ARG A 60 -17.74 -10.34 0.46
CA ARG A 60 -16.47 -11.08 0.46
C ARG A 60 -15.30 -10.19 0.04
N PHE A 61 -14.13 -10.49 0.57
CA PHE A 61 -12.89 -9.85 0.15
C PHE A 61 -12.50 -10.33 -1.25
N ARG A 62 -12.14 -9.39 -2.12
CA ARG A 62 -11.72 -9.63 -3.50
C ARG A 62 -10.32 -9.10 -3.68
N ARG A 63 -9.39 -10.02 -3.93
CA ARG A 63 -7.98 -9.71 -4.15
C ARG A 63 -7.79 -9.09 -5.53
N VAL A 64 -7.00 -8.02 -5.58
CA VAL A 64 -6.59 -7.35 -6.81
C VAL A 64 -5.08 -7.42 -6.87
N ARG A 65 -4.54 -7.76 -8.05
CA ARG A 65 -3.11 -7.73 -8.33
C ARG A 65 -2.87 -6.84 -9.52
N ILE A 66 -1.87 -5.98 -9.40
CA ILE A 66 -1.39 -5.11 -10.47
C ILE A 66 0.00 -5.59 -10.82
N GLU A 67 0.23 -5.86 -12.10
CA GLU A 67 1.51 -6.32 -12.64
C GLU A 67 1.93 -5.37 -13.76
N THR A 68 3.23 -5.10 -13.87
CA THR A 68 3.82 -4.32 -14.95
C THR A 68 4.52 -5.26 -15.92
N ALA A 69 4.50 -4.93 -17.21
CA ALA A 69 5.28 -5.67 -18.20
C ALA A 69 6.80 -5.45 -17.99
N ASP A 70 7.18 -4.29 -17.47
CA ASP A 70 8.56 -3.98 -17.12
C ASP A 70 8.89 -4.49 -15.70
N PRO A 71 9.85 -5.43 -15.54
CA PRO A 71 10.24 -5.97 -14.25
C PRO A 71 11.11 -5.02 -13.40
N SER A 72 11.62 -3.93 -13.97
CA SER A 72 12.38 -2.91 -13.24
C SER A 72 11.47 -2.00 -12.39
N LEU A 73 10.18 -1.97 -12.71
CA LEU A 73 9.18 -1.18 -11.98
C LEU A 73 8.67 -1.92 -10.76
N LYS A 74 8.55 -1.18 -9.65
CA LYS A 74 7.94 -1.69 -8.41
C LYS A 74 6.55 -1.12 -8.26
N VAL A 75 5.55 -2.00 -8.25
CA VAL A 75 4.15 -1.62 -8.06
C VAL A 75 3.81 -1.61 -6.57
N SER A 76 3.19 -0.54 -6.11
CA SER A 76 2.55 -0.45 -4.79
C SER A 76 1.08 -0.12 -4.95
N ALA A 77 0.20 -0.99 -4.46
CA ALA A 77 -1.25 -0.83 -4.58
C ALA A 77 -1.96 -1.61 -3.48
N ARG A 78 -3.21 -1.21 -3.19
CA ARG A 78 -4.09 -1.97 -2.29
C ARG A 78 -4.21 -3.42 -2.76
N ILE A 79 -4.18 -4.36 -1.83
CA ILE A 79 -4.24 -5.80 -2.14
C ILE A 79 -5.63 -6.28 -2.58
N GLY A 80 -6.66 -5.44 -2.42
CA GLY A 80 -8.03 -5.80 -2.76
C GLY A 80 -9.06 -4.88 -2.15
N TYR A 81 -10.30 -5.33 -2.15
CA TYR A 81 -11.44 -4.59 -1.61
C TYR A 81 -12.54 -5.57 -1.15
N TYR A 82 -13.41 -5.14 -0.24
CA TYR A 82 -14.61 -5.89 0.11
C TYR A 82 -15.75 -5.55 -0.83
N ALA A 83 -16.48 -6.57 -1.32
CA ALA A 83 -17.69 -6.35 -2.10
C ALA A 83 -18.74 -5.60 -1.25
N PRO A 84 -19.58 -4.73 -1.83
CA PRO A 84 -20.64 -4.07 -1.08
C PRO A 84 -21.61 -5.10 -0.51
N ARG A 85 -21.96 -5.00 0.78
CA ARG A 85 -23.15 -5.71 1.30
C ARG A 85 -24.42 -5.00 0.85
N ARG A 86 -25.50 -5.74 0.69
CA ARG A 86 -26.86 -5.19 0.67
C ARG A 86 -27.39 -5.13 2.09
#